data_AF-H2YSE9-F1
#
_entry.id   AF-H2YSE9-F1
#
_cell.length_a   1.000
_cell.length_b   1.000
_cell.length_c   1.000
_cell.angle_alpha   90.00
_cell.angle_beta   90.00
_cell.angle_gamma   90.00
#
_symmetry.space_group_name_H-M   'P 1'
#
loop_
_entity.id
_entity.type
_entity.pdbx_description
1 polymer ?
#
loop_
_entity_poly.entity_id
_entity_poly.type
_entity_poly.pdbx_seq_one_letter_code
_entity_poly.pdbx_strand_id
1 'polypeptide(L)'
;IAKVNAETRERFQDFDALRGKHASAGEFWDLVVITAADHKQREAYEVQISSKLKANELPTSAEYVVVEDPPGYKIGNGGSTMVVLEVLYEKYGENLYDKKCIIIHAGGYSQRLLIASVLGKVFTSVPLNEPLYQLLELKLASYIDFPRKIERGGVFVYNTKRFFIGVTGLAHPSSVTIGTTHGVYLLNHDAPVDTLIRSCKKFLHKPSAERMHATDGCVIRNGAEELVLTDSAFFMAPDVCEKLRKFYTSHKPLTCEIDAYGDFMQALGSKSDDQYITNSANVVFETDSLVALRQEVFQLMRDTPLQVVCLASFNDVPDSDKITSHFYHFGTTAEYIEILTKDSGFLDLVGSDGLAYCADQTAKRSMYSIAASVIYSIMQVGDGSVIEYCKFKENVSIGANCILSNCILKPNTTLPDGILLHTVAICSPDTDSANKSIKYVTVLFSVLDCMKSAVPISSAANLTYLGKPLENWFKNPDQAFSDVQSTKASLWNAKLFTVCDSMEESAHHSINMLKQLNQNWERGEKLKLDEGLLSMSDALRLKNVNAMLSFRLGIFKEIEMTRTQNSVASA
;
A
#
# COMPACT_ATOMS: atom_id res chain seq x y z
N ILE A 1 23.23 1.03 -11.09
CA ILE A 1 23.11 1.86 -9.86
C ILE A 1 23.26 3.35 -10.18
N ALA A 2 24.45 3.96 -10.31
CA ALA A 2 24.58 5.43 -10.47
C ALA A 2 23.69 6.09 -11.55
N LYS A 3 23.61 5.49 -12.76
CA LYS A 3 22.73 5.97 -13.84
C LYS A 3 21.23 5.79 -13.54
N VAL A 4 20.85 4.67 -12.94
CA VAL A 4 19.46 4.38 -12.51
C VAL A 4 19.01 5.37 -11.44
N ASN A 5 19.91 5.72 -10.51
CA ASN A 5 19.65 6.74 -9.49
C ASN A 5 19.57 8.14 -10.10
N ALA A 6 20.27 8.42 -11.21
CA ALA A 6 20.14 9.70 -11.92
C ALA A 6 18.79 9.82 -12.64
N GLU A 7 18.38 8.81 -13.41
CA GLU A 7 17.08 8.79 -14.10
C GLU A 7 15.90 8.80 -13.11
N THR A 8 16.04 8.11 -11.98
CA THR A 8 15.00 8.13 -10.93
C THR A 8 14.93 9.50 -10.28
N ARG A 9 16.06 10.12 -9.94
CA ARG A 9 16.05 11.49 -9.41
C ARG A 9 15.48 12.51 -10.39
N GLU A 10 15.78 12.39 -11.68
CA GLU A 10 15.22 13.24 -12.73
C GLU A 10 13.68 13.14 -12.77
N ARG A 11 13.10 11.94 -12.73
CA ARG A 11 11.63 11.77 -12.69
C ARG A 11 10.97 12.46 -11.50
N PHE A 12 11.62 12.44 -10.34
CA PHE A 12 11.10 13.04 -9.12
C PHE A 12 11.22 14.57 -9.20
N GLN A 13 12.32 15.08 -9.74
CA GLN A 13 12.49 16.50 -10.05
C GLN A 13 11.45 16.99 -11.07
N ASP A 14 11.18 16.22 -12.12
CA ASP A 14 10.14 16.52 -13.11
C ASP A 14 8.75 16.57 -12.43
N PHE A 15 8.45 15.63 -11.54
CA PHE A 15 7.18 15.63 -10.81
C PHE A 15 7.06 16.83 -9.88
N ASP A 16 8.11 17.14 -9.12
CA ASP A 16 8.15 18.32 -8.26
C ASP A 16 8.01 19.61 -9.05
N ALA A 17 8.58 19.68 -10.26
CA ALA A 17 8.45 20.84 -11.12
C ALA A 17 7.00 21.09 -11.56
N LEU A 18 6.14 20.06 -11.57
CA LEU A 18 4.72 20.14 -11.93
C LEU A 18 3.78 20.35 -10.74
N ARG A 19 4.24 20.16 -9.51
CA ARG A 19 3.43 20.35 -8.30
C ARG A 19 2.81 21.75 -8.23
N GLY A 20 1.50 21.81 -7.98
CA GLY A 20 0.73 23.07 -7.96
C GLY A 20 0.59 23.78 -9.30
N LYS A 21 1.12 23.19 -10.39
CA LYS A 21 1.10 23.78 -11.73
C LYS A 21 0.22 22.97 -12.67
N HIS A 22 -0.30 23.68 -13.67
CA HIS A 22 -1.01 23.06 -14.77
C HIS A 22 0.00 22.63 -15.84
N ALA A 23 0.29 21.33 -15.94
CA ALA A 23 1.18 20.78 -16.95
C ALA A 23 0.61 20.97 -18.38
N SER A 24 1.47 20.98 -19.39
CA SER A 24 1.03 21.01 -20.78
C SER A 24 0.43 19.67 -21.20
N ALA A 25 -0.34 19.64 -22.29
CA ALA A 25 -0.95 18.42 -22.79
C ALA A 25 0.09 17.32 -23.02
N GLY A 26 -0.16 16.14 -22.44
CA GLY A 26 0.74 14.99 -22.52
C GLY A 26 1.97 15.04 -21.62
N GLU A 27 2.18 16.08 -20.82
CA GLU A 27 3.26 16.11 -19.83
C GLU A 27 2.89 15.40 -18.52
N PHE A 28 1.59 15.32 -18.23
CA PHE A 28 1.06 14.61 -17.07
C PHE A 28 -0.23 13.86 -17.45
N TRP A 29 -0.74 13.05 -16.53
CA TRP A 29 -1.97 12.28 -16.72
C TRP A 29 -3.17 13.21 -16.93
N ASP A 30 -4.13 12.78 -17.76
CA ASP A 30 -5.42 13.46 -17.86
C ASP A 30 -6.30 13.07 -16.67
N LEU A 31 -6.24 11.79 -16.27
CA LEU A 31 -7.03 11.21 -15.18
C LEU A 31 -6.12 10.42 -14.23
N VAL A 32 -6.23 10.70 -12.93
CA VAL A 32 -5.64 9.90 -11.85
C VAL A 32 -6.77 9.30 -11.03
N VAL A 33 -6.97 7.99 -11.17
CA VAL A 33 -8.06 7.29 -10.50
C VAL A 33 -7.53 6.50 -9.31
N ILE A 34 -8.18 6.63 -8.17
CA ILE A 34 -7.89 5.85 -6.96
C ILE A 34 -9.12 5.01 -6.64
N THR A 35 -8.96 3.70 -6.54
CA THR A 35 -10.08 2.82 -6.12
C THR A 35 -10.20 2.78 -4.60
N ALA A 36 -11.42 2.71 -4.11
CA ALA A 36 -11.77 2.58 -2.70
C ALA A 36 -12.65 1.34 -2.50
N ALA A 37 -12.52 0.65 -1.37
CA ALA A 37 -13.28 -0.56 -1.05
C ALA A 37 -14.73 -0.26 -0.64
N ASP A 38 -15.01 0.95 -0.17
CA ASP A 38 -16.34 1.36 0.28
C ASP A 38 -16.47 2.90 0.27
N HIS A 39 -17.68 3.36 0.54
CA HIS A 39 -18.03 4.78 0.57
C HIS A 39 -17.23 5.61 1.59
N LYS A 40 -17.03 5.08 2.79
CA LYS A 40 -16.26 5.78 3.82
C LYS A 40 -14.79 5.92 3.42
N GLN A 41 -14.23 4.92 2.75
CA GLN A 41 -12.89 4.97 2.21
C GLN A 41 -12.80 5.97 1.04
N ARG A 42 -13.82 6.05 0.19
CA ARG A 42 -13.88 7.05 -0.88
C ARG A 42 -13.84 8.48 -0.34
N GLU A 43 -14.74 8.80 0.59
CA GLU A 43 -14.77 10.13 1.25
C GLU A 43 -13.41 10.47 1.89
N ALA A 44 -12.79 9.48 2.55
CA ALA A 44 -11.47 9.65 3.16
C ALA A 44 -10.37 10.00 2.14
N TYR A 45 -10.41 9.38 0.96
CA TYR A 45 -9.44 9.61 -0.10
C TYR A 45 -9.68 10.93 -0.80
N GLU A 46 -10.94 11.31 -1.04
CA GLU A 46 -11.31 12.60 -1.62
C GLU A 46 -10.84 13.78 -0.75
N VAL A 47 -11.03 13.69 0.58
CA VAL A 47 -10.53 14.71 1.52
C VAL A 47 -9.00 14.82 1.47
N GLN A 48 -8.28 13.69 1.41
CA GLN A 48 -6.82 13.68 1.31
C GLN A 48 -6.35 14.31 0.00
N ILE A 49 -6.90 13.91 -1.15
CA ILE A 49 -6.58 14.48 -2.46
C ILE A 49 -6.87 15.99 -2.49
N SER A 50 -8.04 16.41 -1.99
CA SER A 50 -8.41 17.83 -1.90
C SER A 50 -7.40 18.62 -1.06
N SER A 51 -6.96 18.06 0.07
CA SER A 51 -5.98 18.69 0.94
C SER A 51 -4.63 18.85 0.24
N LYS A 52 -4.18 17.82 -0.49
CA LYS A 52 -2.94 17.84 -1.27
C LYS A 52 -2.97 18.85 -2.41
N LEU A 53 -4.08 18.93 -3.14
CA LEU A 53 -4.26 19.94 -4.19
C LEU A 53 -4.23 21.36 -3.62
N LYS A 54 -4.90 21.61 -2.48
CA LYS A 54 -4.86 22.91 -1.79
C LYS A 54 -3.46 23.28 -1.31
N ALA A 55 -2.66 22.28 -0.93
CA ALA A 55 -1.28 22.44 -0.50
C ALA A 55 -0.27 22.47 -1.68
N ASN A 56 -0.74 22.46 -2.93
CA ASN A 56 0.10 22.39 -4.13
C ASN A 56 1.02 21.16 -4.19
N GLU A 57 0.68 20.06 -3.52
CA GLU A 57 1.50 18.83 -3.49
C GLU A 57 1.31 17.93 -4.72
N LEU A 58 0.29 18.23 -5.54
CA LEU A 58 -0.08 17.47 -6.73
C LEU A 58 -0.20 18.42 -7.95
N PRO A 59 0.11 17.97 -9.17
CA PRO A 59 -0.15 18.73 -10.40
C PRO A 59 -1.65 19.00 -10.59
N THR A 60 -1.99 20.19 -11.09
CA THR A 60 -3.39 20.64 -11.25
C THR A 60 -3.99 20.35 -12.62
N SER A 61 -3.20 19.81 -13.55
CA SER A 61 -3.65 19.44 -14.90
C SER A 61 -4.42 18.12 -14.98
N ALA A 62 -4.27 17.23 -13.99
CA ALA A 62 -5.01 15.98 -13.94
C ALA A 62 -6.33 16.15 -13.19
N GLU A 63 -7.34 15.42 -13.63
CA GLU A 63 -8.52 15.19 -12.80
C GLU A 63 -8.30 13.97 -11.89
N TYR A 64 -8.43 14.19 -10.58
CA TYR A 64 -8.29 13.13 -9.57
C TYR A 64 -9.68 12.59 -9.21
N VAL A 65 -9.91 11.30 -9.48
CA VAL A 65 -11.21 10.66 -9.30
C VAL A 65 -11.07 9.51 -8.31
N VAL A 66 -11.94 9.45 -7.31
CA VAL A 66 -12.00 8.29 -6.40
C VAL A 66 -13.24 7.47 -6.74
N VAL A 67 -13.04 6.19 -7.02
CA VAL A 67 -14.12 5.26 -7.39
C VAL A 67 -14.23 4.19 -6.31
N GLU A 68 -15.38 4.12 -5.66
CA GLU A 68 -15.69 3.04 -4.72
C GLU A 68 -16.16 1.77 -5.43
N ASP A 69 -15.81 0.61 -4.88
CA ASP A 69 -16.43 -0.65 -5.24
C ASP A 69 -17.93 -0.62 -4.86
N PRO A 70 -18.84 -1.15 -5.71
CA PRO A 70 -20.25 -1.25 -5.39
C PRO A 70 -20.50 -2.05 -4.11
N PRO A 71 -21.56 -1.71 -3.34
CA PRO A 71 -21.91 -2.47 -2.15
C PRO A 71 -22.28 -3.91 -2.51
N GLY A 72 -21.89 -4.86 -1.66
CA GLY A 72 -22.21 -6.29 -1.83
C GLY A 72 -20.96 -7.15 -1.80
N TYR A 73 -20.77 -7.95 -2.86
CA TYR A 73 -19.64 -8.87 -2.95
C TYR A 73 -18.33 -8.12 -3.13
N LYS A 74 -17.24 -8.69 -2.61
CA LYS A 74 -15.90 -8.27 -2.98
C LYS A 74 -15.67 -8.64 -4.44
N ILE A 75 -15.25 -7.69 -5.27
CA ILE A 75 -15.13 -7.87 -6.72
C ILE A 75 -13.69 -8.01 -7.23
N GLY A 76 -12.71 -7.88 -6.34
CA GLY A 76 -11.29 -7.96 -6.69
C GLY A 76 -10.81 -6.75 -7.52
N ASN A 77 -9.49 -6.63 -7.71
CA ASN A 77 -8.92 -5.49 -8.44
C ASN A 77 -9.38 -5.45 -9.91
N GLY A 78 -9.59 -6.59 -10.57
CA GLY A 78 -10.11 -6.65 -11.94
C GLY A 78 -11.56 -6.17 -12.00
N GLY A 79 -12.39 -6.55 -11.03
CA GLY A 79 -13.73 -6.00 -10.89
C GLY A 79 -13.72 -4.50 -10.65
N SER A 80 -12.85 -3.99 -9.75
CA SER A 80 -12.70 -2.55 -9.52
C SER A 80 -12.27 -1.81 -10.80
N THR A 81 -11.37 -2.38 -11.61
CA THR A 81 -10.98 -1.81 -12.92
C THR A 81 -12.18 -1.66 -13.85
N MET A 82 -13.02 -2.70 -13.93
CA MET A 82 -14.25 -2.68 -14.72
C MET A 82 -15.25 -1.61 -14.26
N VAL A 83 -15.43 -1.47 -12.94
CA VAL A 83 -16.26 -0.41 -12.33
C VAL A 83 -15.72 0.97 -12.70
N VAL A 84 -14.41 1.19 -12.56
CA VAL A 84 -13.76 2.45 -12.94
C VAL A 84 -14.03 2.78 -14.40
N LEU A 85 -13.85 1.83 -15.31
CA LEU A 85 -14.09 2.05 -16.74
C LEU A 85 -15.53 2.49 -17.03
N GLU A 86 -16.52 1.88 -16.37
CA GLU A 86 -17.92 2.26 -16.52
C GLU A 86 -18.20 3.66 -15.95
N VAL A 87 -17.72 3.96 -14.74
CA VAL A 87 -17.90 5.28 -14.10
C VAL A 87 -17.26 6.40 -14.93
N LEU A 88 -16.07 6.18 -15.46
CA LEU A 88 -15.42 7.15 -16.33
C LEU A 88 -16.16 7.30 -17.67
N TYR A 89 -16.70 6.21 -18.22
CA TYR A 89 -17.44 6.26 -19.48
C TYR A 89 -18.79 6.98 -19.31
N GLU A 90 -19.48 6.79 -18.18
CA GLU A 90 -20.68 7.56 -17.83
C GLU A 90 -20.39 9.07 -17.80
N LYS A 91 -19.17 9.47 -17.44
CA LYS A 91 -18.74 10.87 -17.37
C LYS A 91 -18.25 11.44 -18.70
N TYR A 92 -17.43 10.71 -19.46
CA TYR A 92 -16.75 11.23 -20.65
C TYR A 92 -17.29 10.68 -21.98
N GLY A 93 -18.12 9.63 -21.95
CA GLY A 93 -18.56 8.90 -23.13
C GLY A 93 -17.36 8.35 -23.92
N GLU A 94 -17.46 8.39 -25.25
CA GLU A 94 -16.39 7.96 -26.17
C GLU A 94 -15.07 8.72 -25.96
N ASN A 95 -15.12 9.96 -25.47
CA ASN A 95 -13.90 10.75 -25.21
C ASN A 95 -13.03 10.13 -24.11
N LEU A 96 -13.53 9.18 -23.33
CA LEU A 96 -12.72 8.40 -22.38
C LEU A 96 -11.54 7.74 -23.09
N TYR A 97 -11.75 7.21 -24.29
CA TYR A 97 -10.76 6.43 -25.00
C TYR A 97 -9.62 7.26 -25.58
N ASP A 98 -9.75 8.59 -25.55
CA ASP A 98 -8.69 9.55 -25.89
C ASP A 98 -7.89 10.01 -24.66
N LYS A 99 -8.38 9.76 -23.44
CA LYS A 99 -7.75 10.18 -22.17
C LYS A 99 -6.60 9.26 -21.77
N LYS A 100 -5.53 9.82 -21.23
CA LYS A 100 -4.42 9.11 -20.58
C LYS A 100 -4.74 8.96 -19.09
N CYS A 101 -5.12 7.75 -18.69
CA CYS A 101 -5.59 7.45 -17.34
C CYS A 101 -4.60 6.57 -16.59
N ILE A 102 -4.35 6.85 -15.31
CA ILE A 102 -3.68 5.92 -14.39
C ILE A 102 -4.68 5.46 -13.32
N ILE A 103 -4.81 4.13 -13.13
CA ILE A 103 -5.62 3.56 -12.05
C ILE A 103 -4.70 3.04 -10.94
N ILE A 104 -4.92 3.52 -9.73
CA ILE A 104 -4.22 3.08 -8.53
C ILE A 104 -5.18 2.25 -7.68
N HIS A 105 -4.90 0.95 -7.61
CA HIS A 105 -5.65 0.04 -6.76
C HIS A 105 -5.33 0.28 -5.28
N ALA A 106 -6.26 0.90 -4.55
CA ALA A 106 -6.12 1.23 -3.14
C ALA A 106 -7.27 0.67 -2.26
N GLY A 107 -8.26 0.01 -2.88
CA GLY A 107 -9.38 -0.65 -2.21
C GLY A 107 -8.96 -1.86 -1.37
N GLY A 108 -8.69 -1.65 -0.08
CA GLY A 108 -8.40 -2.72 0.87
C GLY A 108 -8.15 -2.25 2.31
N TYR A 109 -8.26 -3.17 3.27
CA TYR A 109 -8.09 -2.89 4.69
C TYR A 109 -6.64 -2.79 5.18
N SER A 110 -5.66 -3.13 4.32
CA SER A 110 -4.23 -3.08 4.66
C SER A 110 -3.84 -3.81 5.96
N GLN A 111 -4.54 -4.90 6.31
CA GLN A 111 -4.37 -5.63 7.59
C GLN A 111 -2.92 -6.08 7.90
N ARG A 112 -2.05 -6.17 6.88
CA ARG A 112 -0.63 -6.55 7.03
C ARG A 112 0.29 -5.36 7.34
N LEU A 113 -0.17 -4.13 7.09
CA LEU A 113 0.51 -2.87 7.42
C LEU A 113 -0.53 -2.00 8.15
N LEU A 114 -0.65 -2.20 9.47
CA LEU A 114 -1.78 -1.69 10.25
C LEU A 114 -1.94 -0.17 10.20
N ILE A 115 -0.83 0.57 10.20
CA ILE A 115 -0.81 2.04 10.14
C ILE A 115 -1.45 2.60 8.85
N ALA A 116 -1.54 1.77 7.80
CA ALA A 116 -2.14 2.12 6.53
C ALA A 116 -3.66 1.84 6.47
N SER A 117 -4.23 1.15 7.48
CA SER A 117 -5.63 0.71 7.44
C SER A 117 -6.63 1.87 7.51
N VAL A 118 -6.32 2.95 8.24
CA VAL A 118 -7.28 4.01 8.51
C VAL A 118 -7.38 5.01 7.35
N LEU A 119 -6.24 5.56 6.95
CA LEU A 119 -6.12 6.59 5.91
C LEU A 119 -5.85 6.02 4.51
N GLY A 120 -5.56 4.72 4.40
CA GLY A 120 -5.28 4.04 3.14
C GLY A 120 -3.79 3.97 2.83
N LYS A 121 -3.38 2.81 2.30
CA LYS A 121 -1.98 2.52 1.95
C LYS A 121 -1.39 3.50 0.94
N VAL A 122 -2.19 3.98 -0.02
CA VAL A 122 -1.72 4.96 -1.01
C VAL A 122 -1.30 6.29 -0.37
N PHE A 123 -1.75 6.58 0.85
CA PHE A 123 -1.40 7.77 1.64
C PHE A 123 -0.42 7.46 2.79
N THR A 124 0.26 6.31 2.76
CA THR A 124 1.37 6.01 3.68
C THR A 124 2.59 6.83 3.28
N SER A 125 3.26 7.40 4.27
CA SER A 125 4.42 8.26 4.04
C SER A 125 5.64 7.49 3.59
N VAL A 126 6.49 8.19 2.86
CA VAL A 126 7.86 7.80 2.57
C VAL A 126 8.71 8.99 3.00
N PRO A 127 9.79 8.81 3.78
CA PRO A 127 10.63 9.89 4.31
C PRO A 127 11.45 10.54 3.20
N LEU A 128 10.77 11.15 2.23
CA LEU A 128 11.34 11.66 1.01
C LEU A 128 10.78 13.05 0.72
N ASN A 129 11.72 13.99 0.52
CA ASN A 129 11.49 15.33 -0.01
C ASN A 129 10.64 16.25 0.87
N GLU A 130 10.56 17.52 0.46
CA GLU A 130 9.79 18.59 1.08
C GLU A 130 8.90 19.30 0.04
N PRO A 131 7.55 19.08 -0.02
CA PRO A 131 6.64 18.32 0.85
C PRO A 131 6.77 16.80 0.82
N LEU A 132 6.46 16.18 1.97
CA LEU A 132 6.67 14.77 2.27
C LEU A 132 5.91 13.90 1.27
N TYR A 133 6.63 13.02 0.59
CA TYR A 133 6.01 12.08 -0.33
C TYR A 133 5.17 11.04 0.44
N GLN A 134 4.03 10.69 -0.13
CA GLN A 134 3.33 9.47 0.21
C GLN A 134 3.42 8.50 -0.98
N LEU A 135 2.91 7.28 -0.83
CA LEU A 135 2.91 6.30 -1.92
C LEU A 135 2.19 6.79 -3.18
N LEU A 136 1.25 7.74 -3.06
CA LEU A 136 0.59 8.41 -4.19
C LEU A 136 1.62 9.16 -5.04
N GLU A 137 2.35 10.12 -4.45
CA GLU A 137 3.37 10.90 -5.16
C GLU A 137 4.49 10.00 -5.66
N LEU A 138 4.91 9.02 -4.87
CA LEU A 138 5.90 8.04 -5.30
C LEU A 138 5.46 7.31 -6.57
N LYS A 139 4.20 6.91 -6.65
CA LYS A 139 3.62 6.31 -7.86
C LYS A 139 3.53 7.33 -8.99
N LEU A 140 3.03 8.54 -8.77
CA LEU A 140 2.89 9.52 -9.86
C LEU A 140 4.25 9.93 -10.43
N ALA A 141 5.23 10.20 -9.56
CA ALA A 141 6.60 10.54 -9.93
C ALA A 141 7.30 9.40 -10.67
N SER A 142 7.19 8.17 -10.16
CA SER A 142 7.80 7.01 -10.82
C SER A 142 7.25 6.82 -12.25
N TYR A 143 6.03 7.30 -12.52
CA TYR A 143 5.27 7.03 -13.72
C TYR A 143 5.13 8.26 -14.64
N ILE A 144 5.85 9.35 -14.34
CA ILE A 144 5.69 10.64 -15.02
C ILE A 144 6.01 10.60 -16.51
N ASP A 145 6.80 9.63 -16.97
CA ASP A 145 7.19 9.52 -18.37
C ASP A 145 6.05 9.07 -19.31
N PHE A 146 4.98 8.44 -18.80
CA PHE A 146 3.98 7.79 -19.69
C PHE A 146 3.09 8.70 -20.47
N PRO A 147 2.57 9.78 -19.89
CA PRO A 147 1.71 10.66 -20.65
C PRO A 147 2.40 11.18 -21.92
N ARG A 148 3.73 11.33 -21.91
CA ARG A 148 4.52 11.73 -23.09
C ARG A 148 4.70 10.60 -24.12
N LYS A 149 4.59 9.34 -23.71
CA LYS A 149 4.90 8.15 -24.52
C LYS A 149 3.67 7.43 -25.09
N ILE A 150 2.50 7.61 -24.47
CA ILE A 150 1.22 7.05 -24.95
C ILE A 150 0.71 7.92 -26.12
N GLU A 151 0.57 7.32 -27.31
CA GLU A 151 0.16 8.03 -28.54
C GLU A 151 -1.35 8.35 -28.61
N ARG A 152 -2.22 7.42 -28.16
CA ARG A 152 -3.69 7.59 -28.13
C ARG A 152 -4.28 6.93 -26.89
N GLY A 153 -4.86 7.74 -26.00
CA GLY A 153 -5.56 7.36 -24.76
C GLY A 153 -5.17 6.04 -24.08
N GLY A 154 -6.08 5.46 -23.31
CA GLY A 154 -5.89 4.16 -22.65
C GLY A 154 -5.61 4.26 -21.14
N VAL A 155 -5.71 3.10 -20.49
CA VAL A 155 -5.59 2.96 -19.03
C VAL A 155 -4.26 2.33 -18.71
N PHE A 156 -3.49 3.02 -17.89
CA PHE A 156 -2.12 2.69 -17.67
C PHE A 156 -1.86 2.18 -16.26
N VAL A 157 -1.04 1.14 -16.23
CA VAL A 157 -0.28 0.71 -15.07
C VAL A 157 1.18 0.43 -15.60
N TYR A 158 2.11 1.39 -15.44
CA TYR A 158 3.60 1.40 -15.63
C TYR A 158 4.34 1.12 -17.03
N ASN A 159 5.65 1.50 -17.17
CA ASN A 159 6.49 2.04 -18.31
C ASN A 159 6.94 1.30 -19.58
N THR A 160 6.96 1.96 -20.79
CA THR A 160 8.13 2.24 -21.72
C THR A 160 7.79 2.82 -23.12
N LYS A 161 8.69 2.69 -24.12
CA LYS A 161 8.84 3.51 -25.36
C LYS A 161 8.15 2.87 -26.56
N ARG A 162 7.27 3.66 -27.20
CA ARG A 162 6.64 3.52 -28.54
C ARG A 162 5.85 2.22 -28.81
N PHE A 163 4.58 2.43 -29.16
CA PHE A 163 3.59 1.45 -29.60
C PHE A 163 3.17 0.41 -28.54
N PHE A 164 2.29 0.84 -27.64
CA PHE A 164 1.51 -0.11 -26.83
C PHE A 164 0.33 -0.64 -27.66
N ILE A 165 0.21 -1.96 -27.79
CA ILE A 165 -0.94 -2.63 -28.42
C ILE A 165 -1.54 -3.67 -27.48
N GLY A 166 -2.86 -3.84 -27.52
CA GLY A 166 -3.57 -4.78 -26.66
C GLY A 166 -3.28 -4.49 -25.18
N VAL A 167 -2.56 -5.41 -24.53
CA VAL A 167 -2.08 -5.25 -23.16
C VAL A 167 -0.56 -5.27 -23.13
N THR A 168 0.06 -4.33 -22.41
CA THR A 168 1.51 -4.30 -22.24
C THR A 168 1.89 -4.37 -20.77
N GLY A 169 2.45 -5.50 -20.35
CA GLY A 169 2.95 -5.72 -18.99
C GLY A 169 4.40 -5.27 -18.79
N LEU A 170 4.88 -5.35 -17.55
CA LEU A 170 6.21 -4.87 -17.19
C LEU A 170 6.97 -5.94 -16.45
N ALA A 171 8.05 -6.37 -17.08
CA ALA A 171 8.83 -7.49 -16.66
C ALA A 171 10.06 -7.00 -15.87
N HIS A 172 10.12 -7.37 -14.59
CA HIS A 172 11.26 -7.15 -13.72
C HIS A 172 12.05 -8.45 -13.56
N PRO A 173 13.40 -8.41 -13.61
CA PRO A 173 14.21 -9.58 -13.28
C PRO A 173 14.12 -9.84 -11.77
N SER A 174 13.71 -11.05 -11.41
CA SER A 174 13.45 -11.45 -10.03
C SER A 174 13.91 -12.88 -9.78
N SER A 175 14.11 -13.25 -8.51
CA SER A 175 14.39 -14.63 -8.13
C SER A 175 13.15 -15.52 -8.34
N VAL A 176 13.36 -16.82 -8.49
CA VAL A 176 12.30 -17.83 -8.55
C VAL A 176 11.37 -17.71 -7.32
N THR A 177 11.91 -17.45 -6.14
CA THR A 177 11.13 -17.26 -4.91
C THR A 177 10.18 -16.07 -4.99
N ILE A 178 10.61 -14.93 -5.56
CA ILE A 178 9.71 -13.79 -5.76
C ILE A 178 8.61 -14.15 -6.77
N GLY A 179 8.96 -14.92 -7.81
CA GLY A 179 8.03 -15.44 -8.81
C GLY A 179 6.87 -16.26 -8.23
N THR A 180 7.00 -16.87 -7.04
CA THR A 180 5.88 -17.61 -6.44
C THR A 180 4.79 -16.72 -5.85
N THR A 181 5.06 -15.43 -5.72
CA THR A 181 4.12 -14.45 -5.14
C THR A 181 3.62 -13.43 -6.16
N HIS A 182 4.17 -13.47 -7.38
CA HIS A 182 3.86 -12.57 -8.49
C HIS A 182 3.52 -13.39 -9.74
N GLY A 183 2.96 -12.75 -10.75
CA GLY A 183 2.87 -13.29 -12.09
C GLY A 183 4.22 -13.28 -12.82
N VAL A 184 4.41 -14.24 -13.73
CA VAL A 184 5.66 -14.46 -14.47
C VAL A 184 5.39 -14.45 -15.97
N TYR A 185 6.17 -13.66 -16.71
CA TYR A 185 6.09 -13.55 -18.17
C TYR A 185 7.02 -14.52 -18.89
N LEU A 186 6.52 -15.12 -19.96
CA LEU A 186 7.31 -15.92 -20.91
C LEU A 186 7.42 -15.19 -22.25
N LEU A 187 8.63 -14.77 -22.61
CA LEU A 187 8.87 -14.01 -23.84
C LEU A 187 8.83 -14.87 -25.11
N ASN A 188 8.55 -14.22 -26.24
CA ASN A 188 8.91 -14.75 -27.55
C ASN A 188 10.43 -14.63 -27.75
N HIS A 189 11.10 -15.73 -28.10
CA HIS A 189 12.55 -15.75 -28.37
C HIS A 189 12.91 -15.11 -29.72
N ASP A 190 11.92 -14.85 -30.58
CA ASP A 190 12.13 -14.43 -31.97
C ASP A 190 12.21 -12.90 -32.15
N ALA A 191 12.08 -12.12 -31.07
CA ALA A 191 12.20 -10.66 -31.13
C ALA A 191 13.68 -10.21 -31.02
N PRO A 192 14.15 -9.28 -31.87
CA PRO A 192 15.49 -8.71 -31.77
C PRO A 192 15.82 -8.21 -30.36
N VAL A 193 17.04 -8.51 -29.89
CA VAL A 193 17.49 -8.26 -28.50
C VAL A 193 17.50 -6.76 -28.13
N ASP A 194 17.57 -5.89 -29.13
CA ASP A 194 17.67 -4.43 -29.01
C ASP A 194 16.35 -3.71 -28.70
N THR A 195 15.21 -4.42 -28.72
CA THR A 195 13.91 -3.82 -28.39
C THR A 195 13.56 -4.00 -26.91
N LEU A 196 13.34 -2.86 -26.23
CA LEU A 196 12.87 -2.74 -24.85
C LEU A 196 11.47 -3.35 -24.65
N ILE A 197 10.68 -3.42 -25.72
CA ILE A 197 9.35 -4.05 -25.78
C ILE A 197 9.47 -5.37 -26.52
N ARG A 198 9.00 -6.45 -25.89
CA ARG A 198 9.04 -7.81 -26.43
C ARG A 198 7.65 -8.42 -26.43
N SER A 199 7.35 -9.23 -27.44
CA SER A 199 6.11 -10.00 -27.44
C SER A 199 6.18 -11.10 -26.39
N CYS A 200 5.05 -11.40 -25.74
CA CYS A 200 4.94 -12.39 -24.68
C CYS A 200 4.05 -13.55 -25.14
N LYS A 201 4.54 -14.79 -24.96
CA LYS A 201 3.82 -16.02 -25.27
C LYS A 201 2.74 -16.29 -24.22
N LYS A 202 3.07 -16.06 -22.96
CA LYS A 202 2.29 -16.57 -21.83
C LYS A 202 2.57 -15.79 -20.56
N PHE A 203 1.54 -15.66 -19.74
CA PHE A 203 1.63 -15.20 -18.36
C PHE A 203 1.24 -16.35 -17.42
N LEU A 204 1.96 -16.47 -16.31
CA LEU A 204 1.64 -17.43 -15.24
C LEU A 204 1.36 -16.64 -13.96
N HIS A 205 0.13 -16.62 -13.47
CA HIS A 205 -0.17 -15.93 -12.21
C HIS A 205 0.24 -16.76 -10.99
N LYS A 206 1.18 -16.24 -10.18
CA LYS A 206 1.68 -16.85 -8.93
C LYS A 206 1.98 -18.36 -9.05
N PRO A 207 2.79 -18.77 -10.04
CA PRO A 207 3.14 -20.18 -10.24
C PRO A 207 3.97 -20.71 -9.06
N SER A 208 3.91 -22.02 -8.81
CA SER A 208 4.89 -22.66 -7.93
C SER A 208 6.28 -22.68 -8.58
N ALA A 209 7.34 -22.85 -7.77
CA ALA A 209 8.69 -23.00 -8.29
C ALA A 209 8.80 -24.18 -9.26
N GLU A 210 8.16 -25.30 -8.94
CA GLU A 210 8.12 -26.49 -9.80
C GLU A 210 7.43 -26.18 -11.13
N ARG A 211 6.32 -25.43 -11.13
CA ARG A 211 5.64 -25.02 -12.37
C ARG A 211 6.53 -24.10 -13.21
N MET A 212 7.29 -23.20 -12.58
CA MET A 212 8.24 -22.36 -13.31
C MET A 212 9.33 -23.20 -13.98
N HIS A 213 9.96 -24.14 -13.26
CA HIS A 213 10.99 -25.01 -13.83
C HIS A 213 10.45 -25.98 -14.90
N ALA A 214 9.21 -26.45 -14.77
CA ALA A 214 8.57 -27.33 -15.74
C ALA A 214 8.10 -26.60 -17.00
N THR A 215 8.00 -25.26 -16.97
CA THR A 215 7.56 -24.47 -18.12
C THR A 215 8.77 -23.98 -18.91
N ASP A 216 8.96 -24.54 -20.10
CA ASP A 216 10.08 -24.19 -20.98
C ASP A 216 10.12 -22.68 -21.29
N GLY A 217 11.31 -22.08 -21.18
CA GLY A 217 11.55 -20.64 -21.36
C GLY A 217 11.06 -19.72 -20.23
N CYS A 218 10.52 -20.26 -19.13
CA CYS A 218 10.08 -19.46 -17.97
C CYS A 218 11.25 -19.02 -17.07
N VAL A 219 12.18 -19.93 -16.81
CA VAL A 219 13.38 -19.67 -16.00
C VAL A 219 14.55 -19.34 -16.91
N ILE A 220 15.14 -18.15 -16.72
CA ILE A 220 16.32 -17.67 -17.42
C ILE A 220 17.54 -18.03 -16.57
N ARG A 221 18.45 -18.81 -17.14
CA ARG A 221 19.70 -19.21 -16.47
C ARG A 221 20.83 -18.27 -16.86
N ASN A 222 21.44 -17.63 -15.87
CA ASN A 222 22.65 -16.83 -16.02
C ASN A 222 23.77 -17.42 -15.17
N GLY A 223 24.57 -18.33 -15.75
CA GLY A 223 25.55 -19.10 -15.00
C GLY A 223 24.88 -20.04 -13.98
N ALA A 224 25.18 -19.85 -12.69
CA ALA A 224 24.58 -20.61 -11.59
C ALA A 224 23.27 -19.98 -11.07
N GLU A 225 22.93 -18.76 -11.49
CA GLU A 225 21.74 -18.06 -11.02
C GLU A 225 20.53 -18.33 -11.91
N GLU A 226 19.37 -18.46 -11.27
CA GLU A 226 18.07 -18.65 -11.92
C GLU A 226 17.19 -17.42 -11.68
N LEU A 227 16.71 -16.84 -12.78
CA LEU A 227 15.91 -15.63 -12.79
C LEU A 227 14.59 -15.86 -13.52
N VAL A 228 13.57 -15.10 -13.13
CA VAL A 228 12.27 -15.04 -13.80
C VAL A 228 11.89 -13.58 -14.05
N LEU A 229 10.95 -13.36 -14.96
CA LEU A 229 10.45 -12.03 -15.29
C LEU A 229 9.09 -11.78 -14.63
N THR A 230 9.07 -11.08 -13.51
CA THR A 230 7.86 -10.86 -12.72
C THR A 230 7.11 -9.59 -13.11
N ASP A 231 5.79 -9.59 -12.90
CA ASP A 231 4.96 -8.41 -13.08
C ASP A 231 5.07 -7.39 -11.95
N SER A 232 4.62 -6.18 -12.28
CA SER A 232 4.36 -5.11 -11.32
C SER A 232 3.10 -4.32 -11.69
N ALA A 233 2.85 -4.18 -12.99
CA ALA A 233 1.86 -3.29 -13.58
C ALA A 233 1.76 -3.56 -15.10
N PHE A 234 0.60 -3.23 -15.70
CA PHE A 234 0.34 -3.33 -17.14
C PHE A 234 -0.52 -2.18 -17.71
N PHE A 235 -0.32 -1.80 -18.97
CA PHE A 235 -1.19 -0.93 -19.76
C PHE A 235 -2.27 -1.72 -20.50
N MET A 236 -3.45 -1.13 -20.64
CA MET A 236 -4.53 -1.59 -21.52
C MET A 236 -4.87 -0.54 -22.58
N ALA A 237 -4.82 -0.96 -23.84
CA ALA A 237 -5.24 -0.15 -24.98
C ALA A 237 -6.75 0.16 -24.93
N PRO A 238 -7.20 1.26 -25.59
CA PRO A 238 -8.59 1.68 -25.54
C PRO A 238 -9.62 0.62 -25.94
N ASP A 239 -9.31 -0.23 -26.92
CA ASP A 239 -10.18 -1.32 -27.36
C ASP A 239 -10.34 -2.41 -26.28
N VAL A 240 -9.28 -2.71 -25.53
CA VAL A 240 -9.33 -3.63 -24.39
C VAL A 240 -10.17 -3.04 -23.26
N CYS A 241 -9.98 -1.74 -22.97
CA CYS A 241 -10.80 -1.01 -22.00
C CYS A 241 -12.29 -1.05 -22.38
N GLU A 242 -12.61 -0.81 -23.65
CA GLU A 242 -13.99 -0.86 -24.14
C GLU A 242 -14.60 -2.27 -23.99
N LYS A 243 -13.86 -3.33 -24.32
CA LYS A 243 -14.30 -4.73 -24.14
C LYS A 243 -14.67 -5.02 -22.69
N LEU A 244 -13.75 -4.71 -21.77
CA LEU A 244 -13.96 -4.94 -20.33
C LEU A 244 -15.12 -4.13 -19.78
N ARG A 245 -15.27 -2.87 -20.22
CA ARG A 245 -16.39 -2.02 -19.83
C ARG A 245 -17.73 -2.61 -20.31
N LYS A 246 -17.83 -2.96 -21.60
CA LYS A 246 -19.05 -3.57 -22.16
C LYS A 246 -19.42 -4.87 -21.44
N PHE A 247 -18.41 -5.69 -21.13
CA PHE A 247 -18.61 -6.90 -20.33
C PHE A 247 -19.21 -6.56 -18.96
N TYR A 248 -18.66 -5.58 -18.25
CA TYR A 248 -19.22 -5.14 -16.97
C TYR A 248 -20.64 -4.58 -17.10
N THR A 249 -20.94 -3.76 -18.10
CA THR A 249 -22.31 -3.26 -18.33
C THR A 249 -23.33 -4.39 -18.44
N SER A 250 -22.95 -5.53 -19.05
CA SER A 250 -23.81 -6.71 -19.20
C SER A 250 -23.89 -7.60 -17.95
N HIS A 251 -22.95 -7.48 -17.01
CA HIS A 251 -22.82 -8.37 -15.85
C HIS A 251 -22.93 -7.65 -14.49
N LYS A 252 -23.11 -6.32 -14.47
CA LYS A 252 -23.23 -5.56 -13.23
C LYS A 252 -24.57 -5.85 -12.52
N PRO A 253 -24.58 -5.99 -11.18
CA PRO A 253 -23.42 -5.99 -10.29
C PRO A 253 -22.66 -7.33 -10.34
N LEU A 254 -21.33 -7.26 -10.28
CA LEU A 254 -20.49 -8.45 -10.15
C LEU A 254 -20.75 -9.12 -8.80
N THR A 255 -20.73 -10.45 -8.77
CA THR A 255 -21.04 -11.25 -7.58
C THR A 255 -19.84 -12.05 -7.06
N CYS A 256 -18.66 -11.88 -7.64
CA CYS A 256 -17.46 -12.63 -7.27
C CYS A 256 -16.18 -11.86 -7.57
N GLU A 257 -15.06 -12.35 -7.03
CA GLU A 257 -13.75 -11.70 -7.18
C GLU A 257 -13.07 -12.02 -8.51
N ILE A 258 -12.80 -10.96 -9.28
CA ILE A 258 -11.98 -10.98 -10.49
C ILE A 258 -10.61 -10.37 -10.16
N ASP A 259 -9.53 -11.14 -10.32
CA ASP A 259 -8.14 -10.68 -10.20
C ASP A 259 -7.65 -10.21 -11.57
N ALA A 260 -7.27 -8.94 -11.73
CA ALA A 260 -6.79 -8.43 -13.01
C ALA A 260 -5.58 -9.21 -13.55
N TYR A 261 -4.68 -9.68 -12.68
CA TYR A 261 -3.52 -10.46 -13.11
C TYR A 261 -3.91 -11.90 -13.40
N GLY A 262 -4.68 -12.52 -12.51
CA GLY A 262 -5.09 -13.91 -12.67
C GLY A 262 -6.09 -14.14 -13.81
N ASP A 263 -7.05 -13.24 -13.98
CA ASP A 263 -8.18 -13.40 -14.90
C ASP A 263 -7.99 -12.64 -16.21
N PHE A 264 -7.35 -11.45 -16.21
CA PHE A 264 -7.05 -10.75 -17.47
C PHE A 264 -5.76 -11.26 -18.06
N MET A 265 -4.63 -11.15 -17.34
CA MET A 265 -3.30 -11.38 -17.91
C MET A 265 -3.06 -12.85 -18.30
N GLN A 266 -3.58 -13.82 -17.53
CA GLN A 266 -3.46 -15.25 -17.82
C GLN A 266 -4.11 -15.64 -19.16
N ALA A 267 -5.17 -14.93 -19.57
CA ALA A 267 -5.90 -15.18 -20.80
C ALA A 267 -5.16 -14.69 -22.06
N LEU A 268 -4.11 -13.90 -21.89
CA LEU A 268 -3.40 -13.22 -22.98
C LEU A 268 -2.21 -14.03 -23.50
N GLY A 269 -1.79 -13.69 -24.72
CA GLY A 269 -0.65 -14.31 -25.38
C GLY A 269 -1.01 -15.58 -26.15
N SER A 270 -0.15 -15.96 -27.09
CA SER A 270 -0.40 -17.06 -28.05
C SER A 270 -0.41 -18.45 -27.41
N LYS A 271 0.03 -18.58 -26.16
CA LYS A 271 0.06 -19.84 -25.39
C LYS A 271 -0.65 -19.69 -24.04
N SER A 272 -1.70 -18.87 -23.96
CA SER A 272 -2.55 -18.76 -22.77
C SER A 272 -3.18 -20.11 -22.39
N ASP A 273 -3.49 -20.27 -21.09
CA ASP A 273 -4.18 -21.45 -20.57
C ASP A 273 -5.22 -21.05 -19.52
N ASP A 274 -6.22 -21.90 -19.33
CA ASP A 274 -7.37 -21.66 -18.44
C ASP A 274 -7.14 -22.13 -16.99
N GLN A 275 -5.91 -22.49 -16.61
CA GLN A 275 -5.64 -23.14 -15.32
C GLN A 275 -5.94 -22.25 -14.10
N TYR A 276 -5.99 -20.92 -14.27
CA TYR A 276 -6.32 -20.01 -13.18
C TYR A 276 -7.82 -19.96 -12.87
N ILE A 277 -8.68 -20.31 -13.82
CA ILE A 277 -10.14 -20.12 -13.71
C ILE A 277 -10.72 -20.84 -12.49
N THR A 278 -10.21 -22.02 -12.18
CA THR A 278 -10.63 -22.83 -11.02
C THR A 278 -9.80 -22.58 -9.76
N ASN A 279 -8.88 -21.61 -9.76
CA ASN A 279 -8.03 -21.32 -8.62
C ASN A 279 -8.71 -20.35 -7.65
N SER A 280 -9.15 -20.86 -6.49
CA SER A 280 -9.77 -20.06 -5.42
C SER A 280 -8.81 -19.67 -4.29
N ALA A 281 -7.51 -19.97 -4.38
CA ALA A 281 -6.55 -19.75 -3.28
C ALA A 281 -6.43 -18.29 -2.82
N ASN A 282 -6.70 -17.33 -3.72
CA ASN A 282 -6.63 -15.88 -3.44
C ASN A 282 -8.01 -15.22 -3.26
N VAL A 283 -9.10 -15.98 -3.35
CA VAL A 283 -10.47 -15.47 -3.22
C VAL A 283 -10.85 -15.43 -1.75
N VAL A 284 -11.40 -14.32 -1.27
CA VAL A 284 -11.81 -14.17 0.13
C VAL A 284 -13.09 -14.92 0.42
N PHE A 285 -14.04 -14.88 -0.52
CA PHE A 285 -15.29 -15.61 -0.44
C PHE A 285 -15.62 -16.24 -1.79
N GLU A 286 -15.57 -17.58 -1.84
CA GLU A 286 -15.88 -18.34 -3.05
C GLU A 286 -17.40 -18.38 -3.25
N THR A 287 -17.85 -18.01 -4.45
CA THR A 287 -19.27 -18.04 -4.85
C THR A 287 -19.48 -19.06 -5.95
N ASP A 288 -20.71 -19.57 -6.07
CA ASP A 288 -21.09 -20.53 -7.11
C ASP A 288 -20.89 -19.98 -8.53
N SER A 289 -20.92 -18.64 -8.69
CA SER A 289 -20.73 -17.93 -9.96
C SER A 289 -19.27 -17.73 -10.35
N LEU A 290 -18.30 -17.98 -9.45
CA LEU A 290 -16.90 -17.61 -9.64
C LEU A 290 -16.28 -18.20 -10.91
N VAL A 291 -16.32 -19.53 -11.05
CA VAL A 291 -15.70 -20.25 -12.16
C VAL A 291 -16.35 -19.87 -13.50
N ALA A 292 -17.69 -19.78 -13.54
CA ALA A 292 -18.43 -19.43 -14.74
C ALA A 292 -18.06 -18.01 -15.22
N LEU A 293 -18.06 -17.03 -14.33
CA LEU A 293 -17.74 -15.64 -14.71
C LEU A 293 -16.28 -15.51 -15.17
N ARG A 294 -15.33 -16.17 -14.49
CA ARG A 294 -13.93 -16.21 -14.91
C ARG A 294 -13.73 -16.87 -16.27
N GLN A 295 -14.52 -17.90 -16.59
CA GLN A 295 -14.52 -18.52 -17.92
C GLN A 295 -14.91 -17.50 -19.00
N GLU A 296 -15.93 -16.69 -18.77
CA GLU A 296 -16.37 -15.67 -19.71
C GLU A 296 -15.34 -14.56 -19.88
N VAL A 297 -14.72 -14.10 -18.78
CA VAL A 297 -13.60 -13.15 -18.82
C VAL A 297 -12.43 -13.73 -19.61
N PHE A 298 -12.11 -15.02 -19.42
CA PHE A 298 -11.07 -15.69 -20.19
C PHE A 298 -11.37 -15.64 -21.69
N GLN A 299 -12.60 -15.97 -22.10
CA GLN A 299 -12.98 -15.93 -23.53
C GLN A 299 -12.95 -14.51 -24.09
N LEU A 300 -13.36 -13.50 -23.30
CA LEU A 300 -13.33 -12.10 -23.71
C LEU A 300 -11.90 -11.61 -23.99
N MET A 301 -10.95 -12.05 -23.17
CA MET A 301 -9.57 -11.59 -23.20
C MET A 301 -8.67 -12.45 -24.11
N ARG A 302 -9.03 -13.71 -24.35
CA ARG A 302 -8.36 -14.62 -25.30
C ARG A 302 -8.22 -13.92 -26.64
N ASP A 303 -7.05 -14.06 -27.28
CA ASP A 303 -6.64 -13.39 -28.52
C ASP A 303 -6.26 -11.90 -28.41
N THR A 304 -6.29 -11.31 -27.22
CA THR A 304 -5.70 -9.97 -27.02
C THR A 304 -4.17 -10.06 -27.01
N PRO A 305 -3.45 -9.26 -27.81
CA PRO A 305 -1.98 -9.27 -27.83
C PRO A 305 -1.40 -8.92 -26.45
N LEU A 306 -0.42 -9.70 -26.01
CA LEU A 306 0.40 -9.40 -24.83
C LEU A 306 1.80 -9.00 -25.28
N GLN A 307 2.18 -7.78 -24.91
CA GLN A 307 3.55 -7.31 -24.96
C GLN A 307 4.07 -7.12 -23.54
N VAL A 308 5.38 -7.13 -23.40
CA VAL A 308 6.01 -6.73 -22.16
C VAL A 308 7.16 -5.80 -22.41
N VAL A 309 7.33 -4.88 -21.49
CA VAL A 309 8.53 -4.10 -21.38
C VAL A 309 9.50 -4.85 -20.49
N CYS A 310 10.64 -5.24 -21.02
CA CYS A 310 11.68 -5.86 -20.23
C CYS A 310 12.53 -4.78 -19.56
N LEU A 311 12.39 -4.61 -18.24
CA LEU A 311 13.19 -3.67 -17.45
C LEU A 311 14.53 -4.26 -17.01
N ALA A 312 14.90 -5.41 -17.58
CA ALA A 312 16.18 -6.06 -17.40
C ALA A 312 17.09 -5.78 -18.61
N SER A 313 18.33 -5.35 -18.35
CA SER A 313 19.39 -5.31 -19.36
C SER A 313 20.10 -6.66 -19.37
N PHE A 314 19.84 -7.48 -20.39
CA PHE A 314 20.62 -8.68 -20.66
C PHE A 314 21.37 -8.43 -21.99
N ASN A 315 22.72 -8.34 -21.93
CA ASN A 315 23.70 -8.09 -23.03
C ASN A 315 23.97 -6.58 -23.30
N ASP A 316 25.17 -6.00 -23.44
CA ASP A 316 26.50 -6.41 -23.94
C ASP A 316 27.67 -5.63 -23.27
N VAL A 317 27.82 -5.67 -21.94
CA VAL A 317 29.06 -5.22 -21.30
C VAL A 317 29.63 -6.38 -20.48
N PRO A 318 30.83 -6.89 -20.79
CA PRO A 318 31.47 -8.00 -20.06
C PRO A 318 31.77 -7.73 -18.58
N ASP A 319 31.25 -6.64 -18.00
CA ASP A 319 31.64 -6.07 -16.72
C ASP A 319 30.48 -5.33 -16.02
N SER A 320 29.20 -5.65 -16.31
CA SER A 320 28.09 -5.01 -15.61
C SER A 320 27.09 -5.98 -14.98
N ASP A 321 27.29 -6.23 -13.68
CA ASP A 321 26.32 -6.67 -12.67
C ASP A 321 25.11 -5.72 -12.51
N LYS A 322 24.66 -5.03 -13.57
CA LYS A 322 23.67 -3.95 -13.45
C LYS A 322 22.28 -4.44 -13.79
N ILE A 323 21.63 -5.07 -12.82
CA ILE A 323 20.17 -5.04 -12.70
C ILE A 323 19.74 -3.56 -12.72
N THR A 324 18.91 -3.17 -13.70
CA THR A 324 18.48 -1.78 -13.94
C THR A 324 17.16 -1.43 -13.25
N SER A 325 16.49 -2.40 -12.62
CA SER A 325 15.18 -2.21 -12.00
C SER A 325 15.10 -2.98 -10.69
N HIS A 326 14.63 -2.32 -9.63
CA HIS A 326 14.38 -2.93 -8.33
C HIS A 326 12.88 -2.90 -8.04
N PHE A 327 12.37 -4.00 -7.51
CA PHE A 327 10.97 -4.13 -7.13
C PHE A 327 10.83 -3.96 -5.62
N TYR A 328 10.09 -2.94 -5.18
CA TYR A 328 9.82 -2.66 -3.77
C TYR A 328 8.34 -2.87 -3.47
N HIS A 329 8.06 -3.70 -2.46
CA HIS A 329 6.70 -4.00 -2.04
C HIS A 329 6.44 -3.52 -0.62
N PHE A 330 5.58 -2.51 -0.47
CA PHE A 330 5.17 -1.95 0.82
C PHE A 330 3.99 -2.73 1.44
N GLY A 331 4.06 -4.06 1.46
CA GLY A 331 2.93 -4.96 1.76
C GLY A 331 2.64 -5.22 3.23
N THR A 332 3.69 -5.19 4.04
CA THR A 332 3.71 -5.66 5.42
C THR A 332 4.49 -4.69 6.30
N THR A 333 4.26 -4.76 7.60
CA THR A 333 5.07 -4.07 8.62
C THR A 333 6.57 -4.38 8.48
N ALA A 334 6.94 -5.64 8.23
CA ALA A 334 8.34 -6.05 8.09
C ALA A 334 9.00 -5.43 6.85
N GLU A 335 8.33 -5.49 5.69
CA GLU A 335 8.82 -4.83 4.46
C GLU A 335 8.92 -3.31 4.65
N TYR A 336 7.95 -2.70 5.34
CA TYR A 336 7.97 -1.25 5.62
C TYR A 336 9.19 -0.83 6.43
N ILE A 337 9.51 -1.57 7.50
CA ILE A 337 10.72 -1.37 8.30
C ILE A 337 11.97 -1.56 7.44
N GLU A 338 12.08 -2.70 6.75
CA GLU A 338 13.27 -3.06 5.98
C GLU A 338 13.60 -1.99 4.93
N ILE A 339 12.60 -1.59 4.13
CA ILE A 339 12.77 -0.62 3.04
C ILE A 339 13.17 0.75 3.57
N LEU A 340 12.58 1.21 4.67
CA LEU A 340 12.81 2.57 5.17
C LEU A 340 14.02 2.71 6.09
N THR A 341 14.59 1.60 6.59
CA THR A 341 15.66 1.66 7.60
C THR A 341 16.93 0.90 7.22
N LYS A 342 16.83 -0.18 6.45
CA LYS A 342 17.98 -1.06 6.14
C LYS A 342 18.33 -1.07 4.66
N ASP A 343 17.35 -0.88 3.78
CA ASP A 343 17.58 -0.92 2.34
C ASP A 343 18.29 0.34 1.83
N SER A 344 19.62 0.30 1.84
CA SER A 344 20.44 1.37 1.28
C SER A 344 20.19 1.58 -0.21
N GLY A 345 19.79 0.54 -0.95
CA GLY A 345 19.48 0.61 -2.37
C GLY A 345 18.27 1.50 -2.63
N PHE A 346 17.19 1.32 -1.86
CA PHE A 346 16.00 2.17 -1.93
C PHE A 346 16.31 3.61 -1.51
N LEU A 347 16.94 3.79 -0.34
CA LEU A 347 17.22 5.12 0.21
C LEU A 347 18.14 5.94 -0.70
N ASP A 348 19.19 5.31 -1.25
CA ASP A 348 20.09 5.96 -2.21
C ASP A 348 19.41 6.24 -3.57
N LEU A 349 18.45 5.38 -3.97
CA LEU A 349 17.67 5.54 -5.20
C LEU A 349 16.76 6.76 -5.12
N VAL A 350 16.09 6.95 -3.98
CA VAL A 350 15.20 8.10 -3.76
C VAL A 350 15.94 9.33 -3.23
N GLY A 351 17.21 9.20 -2.84
CA GLY A 351 18.00 10.31 -2.27
C GLY A 351 17.55 10.71 -0.87
N SER A 352 17.07 9.75 -0.07
CA SER A 352 16.66 9.92 1.32
C SER A 352 17.73 9.37 2.26
N ASP A 353 17.91 10.00 3.41
CA ASP A 353 18.71 9.50 4.53
C ASP A 353 17.84 8.86 5.63
N GLY A 354 16.53 8.69 5.38
CA GLY A 354 15.53 8.20 6.33
C GLY A 354 14.89 9.29 7.18
N LEU A 355 15.32 10.55 7.05
CA LEU A 355 14.81 11.66 7.85
C LEU A 355 14.16 12.70 6.92
N ALA A 356 12.88 12.98 7.15
CA ALA A 356 12.17 14.02 6.42
C ALA A 356 11.22 14.77 7.36
N TYR A 357 11.20 16.10 7.31
CA TYR A 357 10.35 16.90 8.20
C TYR A 357 10.52 16.56 9.69
N CYS A 358 11.74 16.75 10.19
CA CYS A 358 12.01 16.73 11.63
C CYS A 358 12.49 18.11 12.11
N ALA A 359 12.12 18.48 13.34
CA ALA A 359 12.50 19.73 13.98
C ALA A 359 13.92 19.70 14.62
N ASP A 360 14.48 18.50 14.82
CA ASP A 360 15.85 18.28 15.30
C ASP A 360 16.70 17.67 14.16
N GLN A 361 17.80 18.32 13.77
CA GLN A 361 18.66 17.95 12.62
C GLN A 361 20.02 17.36 13.06
N THR A 362 20.06 16.65 14.19
CA THR A 362 21.34 16.14 14.72
C THR A 362 21.79 14.78 14.17
N ALA A 363 21.01 14.09 13.33
CA ALA A 363 21.34 12.74 12.86
C ALA A 363 21.92 12.70 11.43
N LYS A 364 23.15 12.19 11.28
CA LYS A 364 23.66 11.65 10.01
C LYS A 364 23.12 10.24 9.81
N ARG A 365 22.71 9.89 8.58
CA ARG A 365 22.17 8.58 8.12
C ARG A 365 21.89 7.59 9.25
N SER A 366 20.69 7.67 9.81
CA SER A 366 20.26 6.83 10.93
C SER A 366 19.84 5.45 10.43
N MET A 367 20.03 4.42 11.27
CA MET A 367 19.47 3.07 11.03
C MET A 367 17.96 3.00 11.36
N TYR A 368 17.29 4.15 11.41
CA TYR A 368 15.88 4.35 11.70
C TYR A 368 15.32 5.47 10.80
N SER A 369 14.01 5.53 10.63
CA SER A 369 13.31 6.50 9.79
C SER A 369 12.36 7.37 10.59
N ILE A 370 12.42 8.69 10.42
CA ILE A 370 11.50 9.65 11.06
C ILE A 370 10.94 10.60 10.00
N ALA A 371 9.61 10.61 9.87
CA ALA A 371 8.88 11.45 8.94
C ALA A 371 7.86 12.35 9.66
N ALA A 372 7.80 13.63 9.30
CA ALA A 372 6.78 14.59 9.78
C ALA A 372 6.47 14.46 11.27
N SER A 373 7.49 14.63 12.13
CA SER A 373 7.34 14.45 13.57
C SER A 373 8.03 15.57 14.36
N VAL A 374 7.43 15.94 15.49
CA VAL A 374 7.94 16.99 16.40
C VAL A 374 8.66 16.35 17.58
N ILE A 375 9.90 16.74 17.80
CA ILE A 375 10.76 16.26 18.88
C ILE A 375 11.14 17.49 19.72
N TYR A 376 10.66 17.59 20.96
CA TYR A 376 10.93 18.74 21.84
C TYR A 376 12.26 18.61 22.62
N SER A 377 12.82 17.40 22.72
CA SER A 377 14.04 17.11 23.47
C SER A 377 14.75 15.88 22.90
N ILE A 378 16.03 15.70 23.23
CA ILE A 378 16.82 14.54 22.78
C ILE A 378 16.09 13.25 23.15
N MET A 379 15.89 12.39 22.16
CA MET A 379 15.26 11.08 22.31
C MET A 379 16.22 9.95 21.90
N GLN A 380 15.99 8.75 22.43
CA GLN A 380 16.68 7.54 22.00
C GLN A 380 15.77 6.75 21.07
N VAL A 381 16.30 6.34 19.92
CA VAL A 381 15.58 5.51 18.93
C VAL A 381 16.47 4.33 18.57
N GLY A 382 15.97 3.12 18.80
CA GLY A 382 16.64 1.90 18.38
C GLY A 382 16.57 1.66 16.88
N ASP A 383 17.55 0.91 16.36
CA ASP A 383 17.67 0.58 14.94
C ASP A 383 16.43 -0.15 14.41
N GLY A 384 16.13 0.03 13.12
CA GLY A 384 14.97 -0.57 12.47
C GLY A 384 13.63 0.07 12.83
N SER A 385 13.63 1.20 13.54
CA SER A 385 12.38 1.87 13.93
C SER A 385 11.90 2.87 12.87
N VAL A 386 10.59 2.90 12.63
CA VAL A 386 9.93 3.86 11.73
C VAL A 386 8.91 4.68 12.50
N ILE A 387 9.04 6.00 12.41
CA ILE A 387 8.21 6.96 13.13
C ILE A 387 7.59 7.95 12.14
N GLU A 388 6.27 8.10 12.16
CA GLU A 388 5.58 9.09 11.34
C GLU A 388 4.46 9.83 12.10
N TYR A 389 4.33 11.14 11.86
CA TYR A 389 3.26 11.95 12.44
C TYR A 389 3.17 11.86 13.96
N CYS A 390 4.32 11.91 14.64
CA CYS A 390 4.38 11.80 16.09
C CYS A 390 4.80 13.11 16.77
N LYS A 391 4.44 13.24 18.05
CA LYS A 391 4.95 14.28 18.95
C LYS A 391 5.57 13.65 20.18
N PHE A 392 6.83 14.01 20.46
CA PHE A 392 7.59 13.48 21.57
C PHE A 392 8.00 14.58 22.54
N LYS A 393 7.56 14.43 23.78
CA LYS A 393 7.97 15.26 24.93
C LYS A 393 9.31 14.75 25.50
N GLU A 394 9.69 15.22 26.68
CA GLU A 394 11.02 15.00 27.25
C GLU A 394 11.31 13.53 27.62
N ASN A 395 12.57 13.11 27.48
CA ASN A 395 13.06 11.80 27.92
C ASN A 395 12.29 10.59 27.35
N VAL A 396 11.97 10.62 26.05
CA VAL A 396 11.37 9.46 25.37
C VAL A 396 12.46 8.51 24.85
N SER A 397 12.25 7.21 25.06
CA SER A 397 13.10 6.14 24.53
C SER A 397 12.27 5.13 23.77
N ILE A 398 12.62 4.89 22.51
CA ILE A 398 11.97 3.94 21.61
C ILE A 398 12.94 2.79 21.34
N GLY A 399 12.49 1.56 21.56
CA GLY A 399 13.26 0.36 21.25
C GLY A 399 13.54 0.17 19.76
N ALA A 400 14.23 -0.91 19.42
CA ALA A 400 14.51 -1.32 18.05
C ALA A 400 13.28 -1.90 17.35
N ASN A 401 13.25 -1.85 16.01
CA ASN A 401 12.21 -2.46 15.18
C ASN A 401 10.77 -2.05 15.55
N CYS A 402 10.57 -0.79 15.94
CA CYS A 402 9.25 -0.26 16.30
C CYS A 402 8.59 0.47 15.12
N ILE A 403 7.25 0.52 15.11
CA ILE A 403 6.49 1.44 14.24
C ILE A 403 5.62 2.33 15.10
N LEU A 404 5.80 3.64 15.01
CA LEU A 404 4.92 4.62 15.63
C LEU A 404 4.28 5.47 14.56
N SER A 405 2.95 5.55 14.55
CA SER A 405 2.22 6.42 13.62
C SER A 405 1.12 7.19 14.33
N ASN A 406 1.09 8.50 14.13
CA ASN A 406 0.00 9.36 14.58
C ASN A 406 -0.13 9.43 16.12
N CYS A 407 0.98 9.42 16.88
CA CYS A 407 0.95 9.33 18.35
C CYS A 407 1.52 10.58 19.06
N ILE A 408 1.02 10.88 20.26
CA ILE A 408 1.62 11.85 21.19
C ILE A 408 2.08 11.08 22.43
N LEU A 409 3.38 11.12 22.75
CA LEU A 409 3.92 10.42 23.92
C LEU A 409 4.21 11.39 25.08
N LYS A 410 3.81 10.96 26.29
CA LYS A 410 4.10 11.67 27.55
C LYS A 410 5.61 11.68 27.85
N PRO A 411 6.08 12.60 28.71
CA PRO A 411 7.47 12.61 29.14
C PRO A 411 7.85 11.30 29.85
N ASN A 412 9.13 10.92 29.80
CA ASN A 412 9.69 9.71 30.43
C ASN A 412 9.04 8.40 29.94
N THR A 413 8.60 8.37 28.68
CA THR A 413 8.02 7.17 28.07
C THR A 413 9.12 6.29 27.48
N THR A 414 9.16 5.02 27.91
CA THR A 414 10.02 3.99 27.33
C THR A 414 9.16 2.93 26.65
N LEU A 415 9.46 2.64 25.38
CA LEU A 415 8.87 1.56 24.59
C LEU A 415 9.91 0.45 24.35
N PRO A 416 9.55 -0.83 24.54
CA PRO A 416 10.43 -1.94 24.23
C PRO A 416 10.48 -2.20 22.71
N ASP A 417 11.38 -3.09 22.31
CA ASP A 417 11.57 -3.46 20.91
C ASP A 417 10.34 -4.12 20.29
N GLY A 418 10.20 -4.00 18.97
CA GLY A 418 9.22 -4.76 18.19
C GLY A 418 7.77 -4.34 18.40
N ILE A 419 7.52 -3.10 18.84
CA ILE A 419 6.17 -2.57 19.10
C ILE A 419 5.66 -1.72 17.95
N LEU A 420 4.42 -1.98 17.54
CA LEU A 420 3.62 -1.11 16.69
C LEU A 420 2.61 -0.34 17.53
N LEU A 421 2.64 0.99 17.45
CA LEU A 421 1.71 1.90 18.11
C LEU A 421 1.04 2.82 17.09
N HIS A 422 -0.29 2.89 17.09
CA HIS A 422 -1.03 3.77 16.19
C HIS A 422 -2.27 4.36 16.86
N THR A 423 -2.38 5.68 16.89
CA THR A 423 -3.57 6.36 17.46
C THR A 423 -4.56 6.74 16.37
N VAL A 424 -5.79 6.27 16.52
CA VAL A 424 -6.94 6.53 15.64
C VAL A 424 -7.86 7.52 16.32
N ALA A 425 -8.19 8.61 15.62
CA ALA A 425 -9.29 9.48 16.03
C ALA A 425 -10.61 8.82 15.62
N ILE A 426 -11.56 8.73 16.54
CA ILE A 426 -12.87 8.12 16.33
C ILE A 426 -13.99 9.09 16.70
N CYS A 427 -15.14 8.94 16.07
CA CYS A 427 -16.37 9.55 16.54
C CYS A 427 -16.86 8.81 17.79
N SER A 428 -17.36 9.56 18.77
CA SER A 428 -17.93 9.00 20.01
C SER A 428 -18.90 7.84 19.71
N PRO A 429 -18.76 6.68 20.38
CA PRO A 429 -19.63 5.52 20.15
C PRO A 429 -21.11 5.78 20.49
N ASP A 430 -21.38 6.66 21.48
CA ASP A 430 -22.66 6.71 22.21
C ASP A 430 -23.55 7.94 21.92
N THR A 431 -23.49 8.57 20.74
CA THR A 431 -24.37 9.72 20.45
C THR A 431 -25.01 9.69 19.07
N ASP A 432 -26.33 9.55 19.06
CA ASP A 432 -27.27 9.82 17.95
C ASP A 432 -27.46 11.32 17.65
N SER A 433 -26.62 12.20 18.21
CA SER A 433 -26.74 13.65 18.03
C SER A 433 -25.83 14.18 16.92
N ALA A 434 -26.27 15.28 16.30
CA ALA A 434 -25.60 15.97 15.21
C ALA A 434 -24.18 16.52 15.53
N ASN A 435 -23.69 16.38 16.77
CA ASN A 435 -22.35 16.77 17.20
C ASN A 435 -21.65 15.60 17.90
N LYS A 436 -21.09 14.67 17.11
CA LYS A 436 -20.25 13.60 17.64
C LYS A 436 -18.95 14.19 18.18
N SER A 437 -18.68 14.03 19.47
CA SER A 437 -17.38 14.39 20.05
C SER A 437 -16.28 13.47 19.50
N ILE A 438 -15.09 14.01 19.30
CA ILE A 438 -13.91 13.25 18.86
C ILE A 438 -13.31 12.58 20.10
N LYS A 439 -13.06 11.27 20.00
CA LYS A 439 -12.33 10.46 20.97
C LYS A 439 -11.14 9.80 20.29
N TYR A 440 -10.29 9.12 21.05
CA TYR A 440 -9.06 8.51 20.54
C TYR A 440 -8.85 7.11 21.08
N VAL A 441 -8.37 6.23 20.22
CA VAL A 441 -7.99 4.85 20.56
C VAL A 441 -6.59 4.59 20.02
N THR A 442 -5.70 4.06 20.86
CA THR A 442 -4.34 3.72 20.45
C THR A 442 -4.22 2.22 20.41
N VAL A 443 -4.07 1.67 19.21
CA VAL A 443 -3.81 0.25 19.04
C VAL A 443 -2.34 -0.04 19.28
N LEU A 444 -2.08 -1.15 19.96
CA LEU A 444 -0.74 -1.63 20.30
C LEU A 444 -0.63 -3.11 19.98
N PHE A 445 0.32 -3.44 19.11
CA PHE A 445 0.63 -4.81 18.69
C PHE A 445 2.13 -5.03 18.62
N SER A 446 2.56 -6.28 18.53
CA SER A 446 3.90 -6.56 18.04
C SER A 446 3.95 -6.31 16.53
N VAL A 447 5.09 -5.86 16.02
CA VAL A 447 5.37 -5.81 14.57
C VAL A 447 5.26 -7.17 13.88
N LEU A 448 5.30 -8.27 14.67
CA LEU A 448 5.17 -9.65 14.21
C LEU A 448 3.76 -10.22 14.36
N ASP A 449 2.82 -9.51 14.99
CA ASP A 449 1.45 -10.01 15.19
C ASP A 449 0.72 -10.13 13.84
N CYS A 450 0.07 -11.28 13.60
CA CYS A 450 -0.61 -11.56 12.34
C CYS A 450 -2.11 -11.24 12.42
N MET A 451 -2.49 -10.04 11.97
CA MET A 451 -3.89 -9.57 11.99
C MET A 451 -4.84 -10.36 11.09
N LYS A 452 -4.31 -11.08 10.08
CA LYS A 452 -5.09 -11.93 9.17
C LYS A 452 -5.32 -13.33 9.69
N SER A 453 -4.51 -13.78 10.65
CA SER A 453 -4.66 -15.12 11.22
C SER A 453 -6.01 -15.20 11.92
N ALA A 454 -6.77 -16.25 11.60
CA ALA A 454 -8.08 -16.47 12.16
C ALA A 454 -8.22 -17.92 12.64
N VAL A 455 -8.79 -18.09 13.82
CA VAL A 455 -9.06 -19.39 14.45
C VAL A 455 -10.57 -19.53 14.69
N PRO A 456 -11.11 -20.75 14.89
CA PRO A 456 -12.47 -20.92 15.36
C PRO A 456 -12.70 -20.09 16.64
N ILE A 457 -13.88 -19.46 16.77
CA ILE A 457 -14.19 -18.59 17.93
C ILE A 457 -14.02 -19.32 19.27
N SER A 458 -14.28 -20.62 19.32
CA SER A 458 -14.07 -21.48 20.50
C SER A 458 -12.61 -21.65 20.90
N SER A 459 -11.67 -21.27 20.03
CA SER A 459 -10.22 -21.31 20.26
C SER A 459 -9.61 -19.90 20.28
N ALA A 460 -10.41 -18.85 20.43
CA ALA A 460 -9.95 -17.45 20.38
C ALA A 460 -8.88 -17.15 21.43
N ALA A 461 -8.95 -17.80 22.60
CA ALA A 461 -7.96 -17.72 23.66
C ALA A 461 -6.52 -18.09 23.23
N ASN A 462 -6.38 -18.91 22.18
CA ASN A 462 -5.09 -19.36 21.64
C ASN A 462 -4.46 -18.38 20.63
N LEU A 463 -5.18 -17.31 20.25
CA LEU A 463 -4.62 -16.29 19.36
C LEU A 463 -3.35 -15.71 19.98
N THR A 464 -2.28 -15.65 19.20
CA THR A 464 -1.01 -15.07 19.64
C THR A 464 -1.09 -13.55 19.56
N TYR A 465 -0.90 -12.87 20.67
CA TYR A 465 -0.79 -11.42 20.82
C TYR A 465 0.52 -11.11 21.56
N LEU A 466 1.35 -10.19 21.06
CA LEU A 466 2.64 -9.86 21.69
C LEU A 466 3.50 -11.11 21.96
N GLY A 467 3.51 -12.04 21.01
CA GLY A 467 4.31 -13.27 21.07
C GLY A 467 3.81 -14.37 22.02
N LYS A 468 2.62 -14.23 22.64
CA LYS A 468 2.02 -15.28 23.48
C LYS A 468 0.51 -15.44 23.24
N PRO A 469 -0.09 -16.60 23.54
CA PRO A 469 -1.54 -16.78 23.54
C PRO A 469 -2.27 -15.74 24.41
N LEU A 470 -3.46 -15.29 24.00
CA LEU A 470 -4.29 -14.36 24.77
C LEU A 470 -4.60 -14.87 26.18
N GLU A 471 -4.81 -16.19 26.34
CA GLU A 471 -5.01 -16.80 27.65
C GLU A 471 -3.84 -16.63 28.61
N ASN A 472 -2.62 -16.40 28.11
CA ASN A 472 -1.46 -16.15 28.97
C ASN A 472 -1.43 -14.71 29.48
N TRP A 473 -2.09 -13.79 28.77
CA TRP A 473 -2.17 -12.39 29.15
C TRP A 473 -3.39 -12.07 29.99
N PHE A 474 -4.54 -12.65 29.65
CA PHE A 474 -5.83 -12.23 30.18
C PHE A 474 -6.53 -13.35 30.95
N LYS A 475 -7.20 -13.00 32.06
CA LYS A 475 -8.03 -13.94 32.86
C LYS A 475 -9.29 -14.39 32.11
N ASN A 476 -9.78 -13.53 31.22
CA ASN A 476 -11.06 -13.60 30.54
C ASN A 476 -10.89 -13.30 29.04
N PRO A 477 -10.04 -14.03 28.30
CA PRO A 477 -9.67 -13.69 26.92
C PRO A 477 -10.88 -13.72 25.97
N ASP A 478 -11.88 -14.56 26.24
CA ASP A 478 -13.09 -14.67 25.41
C ASP A 478 -13.92 -13.37 25.40
N GLN A 479 -13.82 -12.53 26.45
CA GLN A 479 -14.50 -11.24 26.48
C GLN A 479 -13.99 -10.26 25.42
N ALA A 480 -12.76 -10.44 24.92
CA ALA A 480 -12.26 -9.66 23.79
C ALA A 480 -13.08 -9.88 22.50
N PHE A 481 -13.93 -10.92 22.45
CA PHE A 481 -14.69 -11.32 21.27
C PHE A 481 -16.21 -11.38 21.50
N SER A 482 -16.72 -10.84 22.61
CA SER A 482 -18.13 -11.01 23.05
C SER A 482 -19.16 -10.64 21.99
N ASP A 483 -18.87 -9.64 21.15
CA ASP A 483 -19.81 -9.09 20.16
C ASP A 483 -19.45 -9.49 18.72
N VAL A 484 -18.51 -10.42 18.55
CA VAL A 484 -18.07 -10.88 17.24
C VAL A 484 -19.08 -11.89 16.68
N GLN A 485 -19.87 -11.46 15.69
CA GLN A 485 -20.87 -12.31 15.02
C GLN A 485 -20.27 -13.37 14.07
N SER A 486 -18.94 -13.42 13.95
CA SER A 486 -18.21 -14.34 13.08
C SER A 486 -17.94 -15.67 13.78
N THR A 487 -17.99 -16.77 13.03
CA THR A 487 -17.56 -18.11 13.50
C THR A 487 -16.04 -18.20 13.74
N LYS A 488 -15.29 -17.21 13.27
CA LYS A 488 -13.84 -17.09 13.41
C LYS A 488 -13.44 -15.84 14.19
N ALA A 489 -12.45 -16.00 15.07
CA ALA A 489 -11.79 -14.94 15.82
C ALA A 489 -10.44 -14.58 15.18
N SER A 490 -10.07 -13.30 15.22
CA SER A 490 -8.76 -12.79 14.81
C SER A 490 -8.40 -11.59 15.67
N LEU A 491 -7.10 -11.27 15.81
CA LEU A 491 -6.66 -10.06 16.54
C LEU A 491 -7.29 -8.77 16.01
N TRP A 492 -7.67 -8.74 14.73
CA TRP A 492 -8.38 -7.61 14.12
C TRP A 492 -9.68 -7.25 14.83
N ASN A 493 -10.36 -8.26 15.37
CA ASN A 493 -11.65 -8.13 16.06
C ASN A 493 -11.51 -8.20 17.58
N ALA A 494 -10.29 -8.34 18.12
CA ALA A 494 -10.08 -8.43 19.57
C ALA A 494 -10.24 -7.04 20.21
N LYS A 495 -11.20 -6.92 21.14
CA LYS A 495 -11.50 -5.70 21.89
C LYS A 495 -10.51 -5.52 23.03
N LEU A 496 -9.43 -4.79 22.76
CA LEU A 496 -8.30 -4.64 23.68
C LEU A 496 -8.00 -3.18 24.07
N PHE A 497 -8.57 -2.20 23.37
CA PHE A 497 -8.08 -0.83 23.43
C PHE A 497 -9.08 0.15 24.04
N THR A 498 -8.60 0.97 24.98
CA THR A 498 -9.40 1.96 25.71
C THR A 498 -9.70 3.19 24.85
N VAL A 499 -10.92 3.71 24.98
CA VAL A 499 -11.35 4.99 24.40
C VAL A 499 -10.97 6.13 25.36
N CYS A 500 -10.28 7.15 24.86
CA CYS A 500 -9.83 8.29 25.65
C CYS A 500 -10.20 9.64 25.01
N ASP A 501 -10.11 10.71 25.80
CA ASP A 501 -10.47 12.07 25.37
C ASP A 501 -9.35 12.76 24.59
N SER A 502 -8.10 12.30 24.74
CA SER A 502 -6.94 12.84 24.04
C SER A 502 -6.04 11.74 23.46
N MET A 503 -5.28 12.10 22.42
CA MET A 503 -4.28 11.21 21.80
C MET A 503 -3.19 10.79 22.80
N GLU A 504 -2.76 11.72 23.65
CA GLU A 504 -1.70 11.47 24.65
C GLU A 504 -2.17 10.50 25.75
N GLU A 505 -3.39 10.65 26.25
CA GLU A 505 -3.96 9.70 27.22
C GLU A 505 -4.15 8.33 26.59
N SER A 506 -4.66 8.28 25.37
CA SER A 506 -4.87 7.03 24.64
C SER A 506 -3.58 6.25 24.47
N ALA A 507 -2.50 6.91 24.02
CA ALA A 507 -1.20 6.28 23.88
C ALA A 507 -0.63 5.83 25.22
N HIS A 508 -0.79 6.65 26.26
CA HIS A 508 -0.35 6.31 27.61
C HIS A 508 -1.08 5.09 28.19
N HIS A 509 -2.39 4.96 27.98
CA HIS A 509 -3.17 3.79 28.42
C HIS A 509 -2.68 2.50 27.77
N SER A 510 -2.48 2.49 26.45
CA SER A 510 -2.00 1.30 25.74
C SER A 510 -0.58 0.91 26.15
N ILE A 511 0.32 1.89 26.36
CA ILE A 511 1.68 1.63 26.85
C ILE A 511 1.66 1.10 28.28
N ASN A 512 0.79 1.62 29.15
CA ASN A 512 0.65 1.11 30.51
C ASN A 512 0.08 -0.32 30.53
N MET A 513 -0.85 -0.65 29.63
CA MET A 513 -1.32 -2.03 29.45
C MET A 513 -0.13 -2.95 29.12
N LEU A 514 0.72 -2.59 28.16
CA LEU A 514 1.93 -3.38 27.83
C LEU A 514 2.84 -3.58 29.04
N LYS A 515 3.10 -2.51 29.81
CA LYS A 515 3.91 -2.59 31.04
C LYS A 515 3.30 -3.54 32.07
N GLN A 516 1.99 -3.45 32.28
CA GLN A 516 1.26 -4.33 33.20
C GLN A 516 1.29 -5.79 32.74
N LEU A 517 1.12 -6.05 31.44
CA LEU A 517 1.21 -7.39 30.88
C LEU A 517 2.58 -8.03 31.16
N ASN A 518 3.66 -7.30 30.90
CA ASN A 518 5.01 -7.78 31.16
C ASN A 518 5.28 -8.04 32.65
N GLN A 519 4.89 -7.10 33.53
CA GLN A 519 5.05 -7.24 34.99
C GLN A 519 4.23 -8.41 35.56
N ASN A 520 3.00 -8.58 35.09
CA ASN A 520 2.13 -9.67 35.54
C ASN A 520 2.66 -11.02 35.07
N TRP A 521 3.18 -11.10 33.84
CA TRP A 521 3.80 -12.32 33.33
C TRP A 521 4.99 -12.77 34.17
N GLU A 522 5.87 -11.86 34.57
CA GLU A 522 6.99 -12.18 35.48
C GLU A 522 6.51 -12.72 36.85
N ARG A 523 5.31 -12.34 37.27
CA ARG A 523 4.68 -12.78 38.53
C ARG A 523 3.77 -14.01 38.37
N GLY A 524 3.55 -14.49 37.15
CA GLY A 524 2.57 -15.54 36.87
C GLY A 524 1.11 -15.10 37.02
N GLU A 525 0.85 -13.79 36.97
CA GLU A 525 -0.48 -13.19 37.05
C GLU A 525 -1.02 -12.87 35.65
N LYS A 526 -2.35 -12.73 35.56
CA LYS A 526 -3.07 -12.38 34.32
C LYS A 526 -3.88 -11.10 34.52
N LEU A 527 -3.92 -10.24 33.52
CA LEU A 527 -4.71 -9.01 33.53
C LEU A 527 -6.20 -9.33 33.31
N LYS A 528 -7.11 -8.56 33.91
CA LYS A 528 -8.54 -8.65 33.60
C LYS A 528 -8.86 -7.65 32.50
N LEU A 529 -9.57 -8.08 31.46
CA LEU A 529 -10.08 -7.14 30.45
C LEU A 529 -11.24 -6.33 31.04
N ASP A 530 -11.21 -5.02 30.77
CA ASP A 530 -12.28 -4.08 31.11
C ASP A 530 -13.41 -4.13 30.07
N GLU A 531 -14.57 -3.62 30.46
CA GLU A 531 -15.70 -3.43 29.54
C GLU A 531 -15.51 -2.18 28.66
N GLY A 532 -16.17 -2.13 27.51
CA GLY A 532 -16.14 -0.96 26.61
C GLY A 532 -14.86 -0.78 25.78
N LEU A 533 -13.97 -1.78 25.78
CA LEU A 533 -12.80 -1.79 24.91
C LEU A 533 -13.19 -1.92 23.43
N LEU A 534 -12.39 -1.32 22.56
CA LEU A 534 -12.56 -1.38 21.12
C LEU A 534 -11.49 -2.26 20.47
N SER A 535 -11.88 -2.87 19.35
CA SER A 535 -10.98 -3.56 18.43
C SER A 535 -10.45 -2.63 17.34
N MET A 536 -9.47 -3.09 16.55
CA MET A 536 -9.07 -2.36 15.33
C MET A 536 -10.24 -2.24 14.34
N SER A 537 -11.05 -3.30 14.21
CA SER A 537 -12.24 -3.30 13.37
C SER A 537 -13.25 -2.22 13.81
N ASP A 538 -13.48 -2.07 15.12
CA ASP A 538 -14.31 -1.01 15.68
C ASP A 538 -13.73 0.39 15.41
N ALA A 539 -12.42 0.57 15.64
CA ALA A 539 -11.74 1.82 15.38
C ALA A 539 -11.87 2.26 13.91
N LEU A 540 -11.80 1.33 12.96
CA LEU A 540 -12.00 1.63 11.54
C LEU A 540 -13.44 1.97 11.20
N ARG A 541 -14.41 1.31 11.83
CA ARG A 541 -15.83 1.60 11.63
C ARG A 541 -16.21 3.00 12.14
N LEU A 542 -15.58 3.40 13.25
CA LEU A 542 -15.82 4.67 13.96
C LEU A 542 -14.85 5.80 13.57
N LYS A 543 -13.87 5.55 12.69
CA LYS A 543 -12.80 6.50 12.37
C LYS A 543 -13.31 7.89 11.99
N ASN A 544 -12.61 8.91 12.44
CA ASN A 544 -12.78 10.30 12.03
C ASN A 544 -11.55 10.77 11.24
N VAL A 545 -11.67 10.70 9.92
CA VAL A 545 -10.57 11.02 8.99
C VAL A 545 -10.17 12.48 9.07
N ASN A 546 -11.15 13.39 9.14
CA ASN A 546 -10.89 14.83 9.23
C ASN A 546 -10.06 15.19 10.47
N ALA A 547 -10.36 14.57 11.62
CA ALA A 547 -9.60 14.78 12.85
C ALA A 547 -8.14 14.30 12.70
N MET A 548 -7.91 13.13 12.09
CA MET A 548 -6.57 12.62 11.84
C MET A 548 -5.77 13.53 10.89
N LEU A 549 -6.38 13.98 9.79
CA LEU A 549 -5.71 14.87 8.84
C LEU A 549 -5.43 16.25 9.44
N SER A 550 -6.34 16.77 10.26
CA SER A 550 -6.14 18.02 11.00
C SER A 550 -4.95 17.94 11.96
N PHE A 551 -4.79 16.81 12.65
CA PHE A 551 -3.64 16.56 13.51
C PHE A 551 -2.33 16.50 12.70
N ARG A 552 -2.30 15.75 11.59
CA ARG A 552 -1.12 15.68 10.70
C ARG A 552 -0.73 17.06 10.14
N LEU A 553 -1.71 17.86 9.72
CA LEU A 553 -1.49 19.24 9.26
C LEU A 553 -0.93 20.14 10.39
N GLY A 554 -1.43 19.95 11.62
CA GLY A 554 -0.91 20.63 12.81
C GLY A 554 0.57 20.33 13.07
N ILE A 555 1.01 19.08 12.83
CA ILE A 555 2.43 18.73 12.93
C ILE A 555 3.27 19.49 11.91
N PHE A 556 2.87 19.52 10.63
CA PHE A 556 3.63 20.24 9.60
C PHE A 556 3.80 21.73 9.94
N LYS A 557 2.71 22.39 10.34
CA LYS A 557 2.75 23.81 10.75
C LYS A 557 3.71 24.05 11.92
N GLU A 558 3.72 23.14 12.88
CA GLU A 558 4.60 23.26 14.04
C GLU A 558 6.08 23.07 13.65
N ILE A 559 6.39 22.11 12.78
CA ILE A 559 7.74 21.90 12.26
C ILE A 559 8.26 23.16 11.54
N GLU A 560 7.43 23.78 10.70
CA GLU A 560 7.76 25.03 10.00
C GLU A 560 8.04 26.18 11.00
N MET A 561 7.21 26.32 12.03
CA MET A 561 7.40 27.33 13.07
C MET A 561 8.71 27.12 13.85
N THR A 562 9.00 25.89 14.29
CA THR A 562 10.23 25.57 15.04
C THR A 562 11.48 25.81 14.21
N ARG A 563 11.47 25.42 12.93
CA ARG A 563 12.60 25.68 12.01
C ARG A 563 12.86 27.17 11.80
N THR A 564 11.80 27.97 11.68
CA THR A 564 11.91 29.44 11.54
C THR A 564 12.45 30.09 12.80
N GLN A 565 12.03 29.61 13.98
CA GLN A 565 12.57 30.11 15.25
C GLN A 565 14.06 29.78 15.44
N ASN A 566 14.46 28.55 15.08
CA ASN A 566 15.85 28.12 15.16
C ASN A 566 16.76 28.87 14.18
N SER A 567 16.29 29.16 12.96
CA SER A 567 17.06 29.93 11.98
C SER A 567 17.28 31.38 12.45
N VAL A 568 16.26 32.02 13.04
CA VAL A 568 16.37 33.36 13.64
C VAL A 568 17.27 33.37 14.87
N ALA A 569 17.28 32.32 15.69
CA ALA A 569 18.17 32.23 16.85
C ALA A 569 19.65 31.96 16.47
N SER A 570 19.89 31.42 15.27
CA SER A 570 21.24 31.13 14.74
C SER A 570 21.86 32.24 13.89
N ALA A 571 21.07 33.26 13.53
CA ALA A 571 21.49 34.45 12.78
C ALA A 571 21.74 35.61 13.73
#